data_AF-A0A947B8F6-F1
#
_entry.id   AF-A0A947B8F6-F1
#
_cell.length_a   1.000
_cell.length_b   1.000
_cell.length_c   1.000
_cell.angle_alpha   90.00
_cell.angle_beta   90.00
_cell.angle_gamma   90.00
#
_symmetry.space_group_name_H-M   'P 1'
#
loop_
_entity.id
_entity.type
_entity.pdbx_description
1 polymer ?
#
loop_
_entity_poly.entity_id
_entity_poly.type
_entity_poly.pdbx_seq_one_letter_code
_entity_poly.pdbx_strand_id
1 'polypeptide(L)'
;LAQTQVIVATGKYIGEGFDLPRLDTLFLALPISWKGSLIQYVGRIHRESMDKTHVTVYDYVDCTLPMLERMYRKRENGYRAMGYEITERVR
;
A
#
# COMPACT_ATOMS: atom_id res chain seq x y z
N LEU A 1 -10.66 12.54 21.16
CA LEU A 1 -10.57 11.67 19.96
C LEU A 1 -9.56 12.31 19.03
N ALA A 2 -8.40 11.70 18.80
CA ALA A 2 -7.48 12.21 17.80
C ALA A 2 -8.20 12.24 16.43
N GLN A 3 -8.06 13.34 15.70
CA GLN A 3 -8.73 13.53 14.40
C GLN A 3 -8.17 12.54 13.37
N THR A 4 -8.94 11.52 13.01
CA THR A 4 -8.60 10.60 11.93
C THR A 4 -8.60 11.34 10.59
N GLN A 5 -7.51 11.25 9.83
CA GLN A 5 -7.43 11.80 8.47
C GLN A 5 -7.41 10.66 7.47
N VAL A 6 -8.32 10.72 6.51
CA VAL A 6 -8.40 9.78 5.39
C VAL A 6 -8.28 10.59 4.11
N ILE A 7 -7.50 10.08 3.15
CA ILE A 7 -7.36 10.66 1.83
C ILE A 7 -7.66 9.59 0.81
N VAL A 8 -8.47 9.94 -0.19
CA VAL A 8 -8.74 9.10 -1.36
C VAL A 8 -8.14 9.81 -2.55
N ALA A 9 -7.30 9.10 -3.30
CA ALA A 9 -6.61 9.65 -4.46
C ALA A 9 -6.36 8.54 -5.50
N THR A 10 -6.18 8.95 -6.75
CA THR A 10 -5.79 8.02 -7.81
C THR A 10 -4.28 7.79 -7.79
N GLY A 11 -3.83 6.70 -8.42
CA GLY A 11 -2.41 6.34 -8.46
C GLY A 11 -1.49 7.43 -9.01
N LYS A 12 -1.97 8.28 -9.93
CA LYS A 12 -1.21 9.41 -10.49
C LYS A 12 -0.88 10.45 -9.41
N TYR A 13 -1.85 10.82 -8.58
CA TYR A 13 -1.67 11.86 -7.55
C TYR A 13 -0.88 11.37 -6.33
N ILE A 14 -0.92 10.08 -6.01
CA ILE A 14 -0.09 9.51 -4.91
C ILE A 14 1.35 9.25 -5.37
N GLY A 15 1.55 8.94 -6.65
CA GLY A 15 2.87 8.66 -7.23
C GLY A 15 3.83 9.85 -7.16
N GLU A 16 3.33 11.08 -7.29
CA GLU A 16 4.15 12.29 -7.42
C GLU A 16 3.74 13.38 -6.41
N GLY A 17 4.72 14.05 -5.80
CA GLY A 17 4.50 15.28 -5.02
C GLY A 17 3.72 15.14 -3.71
N PHE A 18 3.09 14.00 -3.41
CA PHE A 18 2.31 13.81 -2.19
C PHE A 18 3.21 13.65 -0.95
N ASP A 19 2.99 14.50 0.05
CA ASP A 19 3.69 14.44 1.33
C ASP A 19 2.75 14.65 2.51
N LEU A 20 2.53 13.59 3.27
CA LEU A 20 1.77 13.62 4.52
C LEU A 20 2.33 12.55 5.47
N PRO A 21 3.43 12.85 6.20
CA PRO A 21 4.16 11.87 6.99
C PRO A 21 3.34 11.17 8.08
N ARG A 22 2.25 11.79 8.55
CA ARG A 22 1.37 11.18 9.57
C ARG A 22 0.57 9.94 9.09
N LEU A 23 0.54 9.64 7.79
CA LEU A 23 -0.19 8.46 7.29
C LEU A 23 0.60 7.18 7.55
N ASP A 24 -0.02 6.22 8.22
CA ASP A 24 0.56 4.91 8.55
C ASP A 24 -0.07 3.74 7.76
N THR A 25 -1.19 3.97 7.08
CA THR A 25 -2.00 2.91 6.47
C THR A 25 -2.31 3.22 5.01
N LEU A 26 -2.08 2.25 4.13
CA LEU A 26 -2.47 2.30 2.71
C LEU A 26 -3.51 1.23 2.40
N PHE A 27 -4.61 1.65 1.79
CA PHE A 27 -5.59 0.76 1.18
C PHE A 27 -5.33 0.72 -0.33
N LEU A 28 -4.71 -0.36 -0.81
CA LEU A 28 -4.42 -0.55 -2.23
C LEU A 28 -5.60 -1.27 -2.89
N ALA A 29 -6.52 -0.47 -3.45
CA ALA A 29 -7.69 -0.95 -4.19
C ALA A 29 -7.49 -0.90 -5.72
N LEU A 30 -6.25 -0.75 -6.19
CA LEU A 30 -5.92 -0.62 -7.60
C LEU A 30 -5.16 -1.87 -8.09
N PRO A 31 -5.49 -2.40 -9.28
CA PRO A 31 -4.73 -3.49 -9.87
C PRO A 31 -3.42 -2.94 -10.44
N ILE A 32 -2.41 -2.74 -9.59
CA ILE A 32 -1.06 -2.39 -10.03
C ILE A 32 -0.15 -3.62 -10.01
N SER A 33 0.82 -3.67 -10.92
CA SER A 33 1.82 -4.74 -10.96
C SER A 33 3.25 -4.24 -11.10
N TRP A 34 3.44 -2.95 -11.35
CA TRP A 34 4.78 -2.39 -11.50
C TRP A 34 5.39 -2.14 -10.12
N LYS A 35 6.57 -2.74 -9.90
CA LYS A 35 7.29 -2.67 -8.61
C LYS A 35 7.58 -1.22 -8.20
N GLY A 36 7.90 -0.34 -9.16
CA GLY A 36 8.19 1.06 -8.87
C GLY A 36 7.00 1.82 -8.28
N SER A 37 5.79 1.64 -8.82
CA SER A 37 4.57 2.25 -8.26
C SER A 37 4.31 1.76 -6.84
N LEU A 38 4.50 0.46 -6.60
CA LEU A 38 4.29 -0.11 -5.27
C LEU A 38 5.26 0.50 -4.25
N ILE A 39 6.55 0.57 -4.58
CA ILE A 39 7.58 1.19 -3.73
C ILE A 39 7.25 2.66 -3.49
N GLN A 40 6.84 3.39 -4.53
CA GLN A 40 6.46 4.80 -4.39
C GLN A 40 5.29 4.98 -3.42
N TYR A 41 4.22 4.18 -3.56
CA TYR A 41 3.02 4.32 -2.74
C TYR A 41 3.29 3.95 -1.29
N VAL A 42 3.98 2.83 -1.07
CA VAL A 42 4.39 2.39 0.26
C VAL A 42 5.39 3.37 0.89
N GLY A 43 6.31 3.93 0.10
CA GLY A 43 7.25 4.95 0.55
C GLY A 43 6.55 6.20 1.10
N ARG A 44 5.33 6.53 0.64
CA ARG A 44 4.58 7.68 1.18
C ARG A 44 4.18 7.49 2.63
N ILE A 45 3.82 6.27 3.02
CA ILE A 45 3.39 5.91 4.39
C ILE A 45 4.57 5.49 5.27
N HIS A 46 5.76 5.26 4.71
CA HIS A 46 7.00 4.93 5.46
C HIS A 46 7.67 6.13 6.13
N ARG A 47 7.30 7.36 5.78
CA ARG A 47 7.91 8.56 6.37
C ARG A 47 7.71 8.62 7.88
N GLU A 48 8.73 9.00 8.63
CA GLU A 48 8.67 9.06 10.09
C GLU A 48 7.70 10.15 10.59
N SER A 49 7.04 9.88 11.72
CA SER A 49 6.18 10.81 12.44
C SER A 49 6.13 10.40 13.91
N MET A 50 6.00 11.36 14.84
CA MET A 50 6.12 11.14 16.30
C MET A 50 5.29 9.95 16.82
N ASP A 51 4.08 9.75 16.31
CA ASP A 51 3.13 8.73 16.81
C ASP A 51 3.07 7.47 15.93
N LYS A 52 3.95 7.34 14.92
CA LYS A 52 3.92 6.22 13.98
C LYS A 52 4.80 5.09 14.45
N THR A 53 4.18 4.00 14.88
CA THR A 53 4.89 2.80 15.35
C THR A 53 4.97 1.69 14.31
N HIS A 54 3.96 1.58 13.45
CA HIS A 54 3.85 0.52 12.45
C HIS A 54 3.22 1.07 11.17
N VAL A 55 3.51 0.41 10.05
CA VAL A 55 2.91 0.72 8.75
C VAL A 55 2.10 -0.48 8.28
N THR A 56 0.88 -0.25 7.80
CA THR A 56 0.00 -1.31 7.32
C THR A 56 -0.40 -1.08 5.86
N VAL A 57 -0.37 -2.15 5.06
CA VAL A 57 -0.93 -2.14 3.70
C VAL A 57 -2.07 -3.16 3.63
N TYR A 58 -3.26 -2.68 3.30
CA TYR A 58 -4.38 -3.53 2.92
C TYR A 58 -4.40 -3.64 1.40
N ASP A 59 -3.94 -4.77 0.86
CA ASP A 59 -3.98 -5.09 -0.57
C ASP A 59 -5.26 -5.89 -0.88
N TYR A 60 -6.14 -5.33 -1.69
CA TYR A 60 -7.36 -6.02 -2.12
C TYR A 60 -7.06 -6.90 -3.32
N VAL A 61 -7.13 -8.21 -3.10
CA VAL A 61 -6.78 -9.23 -4.09
C VAL A 61 -8.03 -9.93 -4.58
N ASP A 62 -8.15 -10.01 -5.91
CA ASP A 62 -9.14 -10.85 -6.58
C ASP A 62 -8.40 -11.97 -7.33
N CYS A 63 -8.55 -13.20 -6.83
CA CYS A 63 -7.95 -14.40 -7.42
C CYS A 63 -8.89 -15.11 -8.41
N THR A 64 -10.12 -14.62 -8.61
CA THR A 64 -11.07 -15.23 -9.55
C THR A 64 -10.66 -14.97 -11.00
N LEU A 65 -9.90 -13.90 -11.25
CA LEU A 65 -9.37 -13.53 -12.55
C LEU A 65 -7.85 -13.83 -12.62
N PRO A 66 -7.40 -14.73 -13.53
CA PRO A 66 -5.98 -15.12 -13.61
C PRO A 66 -5.00 -13.97 -13.83
N MET A 67 -5.45 -12.90 -14.50
CA MET A 67 -4.64 -11.69 -14.68
C MET A 67 -4.37 -11.00 -13.34
N LEU A 68 -5.41 -10.80 -12.52
CA LEU A 68 -5.31 -10.09 -11.24
C LEU A 68 -4.48 -10.89 -10.23
N GLU A 69 -4.62 -12.22 -10.24
CA GLU A 69 -3.77 -13.11 -9.44
C GLU A 69 -2.27 -12.94 -9.79
N ARG A 70 -1.92 -12.94 -11.09
CA ARG A 70 -0.54 -12.71 -11.53
C ARG A 70 -0.01 -11.33 -11.13
N MET A 71 -0.88 -10.31 -11.12
CA MET A 71 -0.51 -8.97 -10.68
C MET A 71 -0.25 -8.93 -9.17
N TYR A 72 -1.08 -9.61 -8.37
CA TYR A 72 -0.87 -9.76 -6.94
C TYR A 72 0.45 -10.48 -6.64
N ARG A 73 0.75 -11.60 -7.29
CA ARG A 73 2.04 -12.32 -7.09
C ARG A 73 3.26 -11.41 -7.31
N LYS A 74 3.18 -10.44 -8.24
CA LYS A 74 4.23 -9.43 -8.42
C LYS A 74 4.31 -8.45 -7.25
N ARG A 75 3.17 -8.01 -6.71
CA ARG A 75 3.11 -7.15 -5.53
C ARG A 75 3.60 -7.86 -4.28
N GLU A 76 3.19 -9.11 -4.08
CA GLU A 76 3.62 -10.01 -3.00
C GLU A 76 5.15 -10.11 -2.91
N ASN A 77 5.81 -10.35 -4.05
CA ASN A 77 7.28 -10.33 -4.13
C ASN A 77 7.87 -8.94 -3.80
N GLY A 78 7.17 -7.86 -4.18
CA GLY A 78 7.55 -6.50 -3.81
C GLY A 78 7.47 -6.25 -2.31
N TYR A 79 6.38 -6.66 -1.66
CA TYR A 79 6.19 -6.55 -0.21
C TYR A 79 7.26 -7.31 0.56
N ARG A 80 7.51 -8.57 0.20
CA ARG A 80 8.58 -9.39 0.82
C ARG A 80 9.95 -8.75 0.68
N ALA A 81 10.28 -8.21 -0.49
CA ALA A 81 11.54 -7.51 -0.72
C ALA A 81 11.68 -6.22 0.11
N MET A 82 10.57 -5.63 0.55
CA MET A 82 10.54 -4.47 1.46
C MET A 82 10.48 -4.88 2.95
N GLY A 83 10.51 -6.18 3.27
CA GLY A 83 10.47 -6.67 4.65
C GLY A 83 9.07 -6.74 5.27
N TYR A 84 8.00 -6.64 4.46
CA TYR A 84 6.65 -6.81 4.98
C TYR A 84 6.36 -8.26 5.32
N GLU A 85 5.74 -8.46 6.48
CA GLU A 85 5.05 -9.69 6.84
C GLU A 85 3.66 -9.69 6.22
N ILE A 86 3.37 -10.72 5.43
CA ILE A 86 2.07 -10.86 4.76
C ILE A 86 1.21 -11.77 5.63
N THR A 87 0.09 -11.22 6.11
CA THR A 87 -0.93 -11.98 6.84
C THR A 87 -2.18 -12.08 5.99
N GLU A 88 -2.64 -13.31 5.75
CA GLU A 88 -3.92 -13.52 5.09
C GLU A 88 -5.04 -13.29 6.11
N ARG A 89 -5.82 -12.22 5.94
CA ARG A 89 -7.14 -12.11 6.54
C ARG A 89 -8.18 -12.57 5.54
N VAL A 90 -8.54 -13.85 5.62
CA VAL A 90 -9.75 -14.35 4.98
C VAL A 90 -10.93 -13.67 5.68
N ARG A 91 -11.68 -12.85 4.93
CA ARG A 91 -12.99 -12.35 5.37
C ARG A 91 -14.06 -13.38 5.07
#